data_AF-A0A354P7B6-F1
#
_entry.id   AF-A0A354P7B6-F1
#
_cell.length_a   1.000
_cell.length_b   1.000
_cell.length_c   1.000
_cell.angle_alpha   90.00
_cell.angle_beta   90.00
_cell.angle_gamma   90.00
#
_symmetry.space_group_name_H-M   'P 1'
#
loop_
_entity.id
_entity.type
_entity.pdbx_description
1 polymer ?
#
loop_
_entity_poly.entity_id
_entity_poly.type
_entity_poly.pdbx_seq_one_letter_code
_entity_poly.pdbx_strand_id
1 'polypeptide(L)'
;MGSAYAWPVEHRLPVIPIPLASDAAEVALDLQKVFNDVYDRAGYDYSLQYETPLAVPLNEAQSPWALSLLKSRSAGIEKESPA
;
A
#
# COMPACT_ATOMS: atom_id res chain seq x y z
N MET A 1 -20.34 7.98 -16.46
CA MET A 1 -18.94 8.39 -16.17
C MET A 1 -18.56 7.84 -14.81
N GLY A 2 -17.52 7.00 -14.72
CA GLY A 2 -17.05 6.48 -13.43
C GLY A 2 -16.32 7.58 -12.65
N SER A 3 -16.74 7.84 -11.41
CA SER A 3 -16.01 8.73 -10.51
C SER A 3 -14.73 8.03 -10.06
N ALA A 4 -13.57 8.52 -10.48
CA ALA A 4 -12.31 8.10 -9.87
C ALA A 4 -12.29 8.64 -8.44
N TYR A 5 -12.19 7.74 -7.46
CA TYR A 5 -12.01 8.13 -6.07
C TYR A 5 -10.58 8.62 -5.89
N ALA A 6 -10.39 9.93 -5.72
CA ALA A 6 -9.09 10.47 -5.33
C ALA A 6 -8.80 10.04 -3.89
N TRP A 7 -7.66 9.38 -3.68
CA TRP A 7 -7.24 8.93 -2.35
C TRP A 7 -5.79 9.37 -2.09
N PRO A 8 -5.51 10.08 -0.98
CA PRO A 8 -4.14 10.38 -0.58
C PRO A 8 -3.35 9.10 -0.32
N VAL A 9 -2.11 9.03 -0.81
CA VAL A 9 -1.27 7.83 -0.71
C VAL A 9 -0.84 7.55 0.73
N GLU A 10 -0.78 8.61 1.56
CA GLU A 10 -0.49 8.54 2.98
C GLU A 10 -1.61 7.92 3.82
N HIS A 11 -2.82 7.82 3.27
CA HIS A 11 -3.98 7.28 3.97
C HIS A 11 -4.18 5.81 3.63
N ARG A 12 -4.56 5.02 4.64
CA ARG A 12 -5.00 3.64 4.44
C ARG A 12 -6.16 3.61 3.44
N LEU A 13 -6.14 2.66 2.52
CA LEU A 13 -7.27 2.44 1.61
C LEU A 13 -8.53 2.05 2.40
N PRO A 14 -9.72 2.49 1.96
CA PRO A 14 -10.94 2.29 2.72
C PRO A 14 -11.45 0.86 2.61
N VAL A 15 -12.32 0.50 3.56
CA VAL A 15 -13.20 -0.66 3.42
C VAL A 15 -14.44 -0.19 2.68
N ILE A 16 -14.76 -0.83 1.54
CA ILE A 16 -15.92 -0.46 0.72
C ILE A 16 -16.98 -1.57 0.74
N PRO A 17 -18.28 -1.23 0.81
CA PRO A 17 -19.33 -2.21 0.61
C PRO A 17 -19.41 -2.58 -0.87
N ILE A 18 -19.51 -3.87 -1.16
CA ILE A 18 -19.75 -4.39 -2.50
C ILE A 18 -21.19 -4.89 -2.57
N PRO A 19 -22.04 -4.27 -3.40
CA PRO A 19 -23.39 -4.75 -3.59
C PRO A 19 -23.34 -6.11 -4.32
N LEU A 20 -23.96 -7.11 -3.71
CA LEU A 20 -24.16 -8.41 -4.32
C LEU A 20 -25.49 -8.42 -5.10
N ALA A 21 -25.98 -9.61 -5.47
CA ALA A 21 -27.33 -9.75 -5.99
C ALA A 21 -28.36 -9.12 -5.02
N SER A 22 -29.49 -8.67 -5.55
CA SER A 22 -30.47 -7.82 -4.83
C SER A 22 -31.03 -8.43 -3.55
N ASP A 23 -30.92 -9.75 -3.39
CA ASP A 23 -31.37 -10.54 -2.25
C ASP A 23 -30.25 -10.89 -1.26
N ALA A 24 -29.01 -10.52 -1.55
CA ALA A 24 -27.84 -10.81 -0.74
C ALA A 24 -27.36 -9.59 0.06
N ALA A 25 -26.91 -9.84 1.29
CA ALA A 25 -26.30 -8.81 2.11
C ALA A 25 -25.01 -8.30 1.46
N GLU A 26 -24.78 -7.00 1.54
CA GLU A 26 -23.54 -6.40 1.05
C GLU A 26 -22.33 -6.96 1.80
N VAL A 27 -21.23 -7.17 1.08
CA VAL A 27 -19.99 -7.66 1.67
C VAL A 27 -18.99 -6.52 1.75
N ALA A 28 -18.35 -6.38 2.91
CA ALA A 28 -17.28 -5.42 3.12
C ALA A 28 -15.98 -5.92 2.48
N LEU A 29 -15.40 -5.11 1.57
CA LEU A 29 -14.11 -5.36 0.94
C LEU A 29 -13.04 -4.43 1.52
N ASP A 30 -12.07 -4.99 2.24
CA ASP A 30 -10.89 -4.25 2.72
C ASP A 30 -9.86 -4.10 1.61
N LEU A 31 -9.86 -2.94 0.95
CA LEU A 31 -8.94 -2.66 -0.16
C LEU A 31 -7.48 -2.62 0.28
N GLN A 32 -7.19 -2.17 1.51
CA GLN A 32 -5.81 -2.16 2.01
C GLN A 32 -5.29 -3.58 2.13
N LYS A 33 -6.10 -4.49 2.69
CA LYS A 33 -5.72 -5.89 2.83
C LYS A 33 -5.43 -6.52 1.48
N VAL A 34 -6.33 -6.33 0.51
CA VAL A 34 -6.16 -6.88 -0.85
C VAL A 34 -4.88 -6.34 -1.49
N PHE A 35 -4.62 -5.04 -1.38
CA PHE A 35 -3.40 -4.43 -1.91
C PHE A 35 -2.14 -5.06 -1.30
N ASN A 36 -2.08 -5.16 0.04
CA ASN A 36 -0.93 -5.75 0.73
C ASN A 36 -0.72 -7.21 0.33
N ASP A 37 -1.80 -8.02 0.31
CA ASP A 37 -1.72 -9.43 -0.05
C ASP A 37 -1.18 -9.63 -1.48
N VAL A 38 -1.60 -8.79 -2.43
CA VAL A 38 -1.11 -8.83 -3.82
C VAL A 38 0.34 -8.37 -3.89
N TYR A 39 0.68 -7.29 -3.19
CA TYR A 39 2.02 -6.73 -3.17
C TYR A 39 3.05 -7.75 -2.66
N ASP A 40 2.74 -8.41 -1.54
CA ASP A 40 3.58 -9.42 -0.91
C ASP A 40 3.73 -10.65 -1.81
N ARG A 41 2.61 -11.16 -2.36
CA ARG A 41 2.63 -12.36 -3.23
C ARG A 41 3.36 -12.15 -4.55
N ALA A 42 3.34 -10.93 -5.08
CA ALA A 42 4.08 -10.59 -6.30
C ALA A 42 5.59 -10.39 -6.04
N GLY A 43 6.03 -10.35 -4.78
CA GLY A 43 7.44 -10.18 -4.43
C GLY A 43 7.97 -8.80 -4.82
N TYR A 44 7.14 -7.76 -4.78
CA TYR A 44 7.57 -6.41 -5.14
C TYR A 44 8.68 -5.87 -4.25
N ASP A 45 8.78 -6.37 -3.02
CA ASP A 45 9.85 -6.00 -2.08
C ASP A 45 11.25 -6.34 -2.63
N TYR A 46 11.36 -7.37 -3.48
CA TYR A 46 12.61 -7.81 -4.12
C TYR A 46 12.90 -7.15 -5.47
N SER A 47 11.87 -6.64 -6.15
CA SER A 47 12.02 -6.07 -7.51
C SER A 47 12.17 -4.55 -7.51
N LEU A 48 11.74 -3.88 -6.44
CA LEU A 48 11.78 -2.43 -6.32
C LEU A 48 13.02 -1.98 -5.52
N GLN A 49 13.67 -0.91 -5.99
CA GLN A 49 14.88 -0.35 -5.39
C GLN A 49 14.52 0.82 -4.45
N TYR A 50 14.39 0.55 -3.15
CA TYR A 50 13.96 1.56 -2.16
C TYR A 50 15.09 2.41 -1.61
N GLU A 51 16.32 2.04 -1.95
CA GLU A 51 17.54 2.77 -1.62
C GLU A 51 17.77 3.92 -2.62
N THR A 52 17.01 3.94 -3.72
CA THR A 52 17.09 4.99 -4.73
C THR A 52 16.14 6.13 -4.37
N PRO A 53 16.55 7.40 -4.54
CA PRO A 53 15.66 8.54 -4.37
C PRO A 53 14.41 8.43 -5.26
N LEU A 54 13.26 8.81 -4.73
CA LEU A 54 12.01 8.86 -5.49
C LEU A 54 12.16 9.83 -6.68
N ALA A 55 11.85 9.35 -7.88
CA ALA A 55 11.84 10.19 -9.08
C ALA A 55 10.69 11.20 -9.10
N VAL A 56 9.63 10.95 -8.33
CA VAL A 56 8.46 11.83 -8.20
C VAL A 56 8.66 12.73 -6.98
N PRO A 57 8.51 14.06 -7.13
CA PRO A 57 8.59 14.96 -5.99
C PRO A 57 7.42 14.71 -5.03
N LEU A 58 7.73 14.46 -3.77
CA LEU A 58 6.75 14.42 -2.69
C LEU A 58 6.47 15.84 -2.20
N ASN A 59 5.22 16.10 -1.80
CA ASN A 59 4.89 17.35 -1.12
C ASN A 59 5.41 17.35 0.34
N GLU A 60 5.25 18.48 1.03
CA GLU A 60 5.72 18.66 2.42
C GLU A 60 5.07 17.69 3.41
N ALA A 61 3.82 17.28 3.19
CA ALA A 61 3.12 16.32 4.05
C ALA A 61 3.57 14.87 3.80
N GLN A 62 3.92 14.55 2.55
CA GLN A 62 4.28 13.20 2.12
C GLN A 62 5.72 12.84 2.43
N SER A 63 6.65 13.80 2.40
CA SER A 63 8.08 13.52 2.58
C SER A 63 8.41 12.90 3.95
N PRO A 64 7.94 13.46 5.08
CA PRO A 64 8.19 12.87 6.41
C PRO A 64 7.54 11.50 6.56
N TRP A 65 6.33 11.33 6.03
CA TRP A 65 5.60 10.06 6.02
C TRP A 65 6.37 8.96 5.26
N ALA A 66 6.81 9.24 4.03
CA ALA A 66 7.55 8.27 3.22
C ALA A 66 8.89 7.88 3.88
N LEU A 67 9.61 8.86 4.45
CA LEU A 67 10.84 8.59 5.19
C LEU A 67 10.60 7.72 6.43
N SER A 68 9.46 7.86 7.11
CA SER A 68 9.11 7.00 8.24
C SER A 68 8.93 5.53 7.81
N LEU A 69 8.31 5.30 6.65
CA LEU A 69 8.08 3.96 6.09
C LEU A 69 9.39 3.27 5.67
N LEU A 70 10.30 4.02 5.04
CA LEU A 70 11.62 3.50 4.66
C LEU A 70 12.44 3.08 5.89
N LYS A 71 12.38 3.86 6.98
CA LYS A 71 13.05 3.52 8.24
C LYS A 71 12.48 2.27 8.89
N SER A 72 11.15 2.10 8.89
CA SER A 72 10.53 0.88 9.41
C SER A 72 10.89 -0.36 8.58
N ARG A 73 11.10 -0.19 7.27
CA ARG A 73 11.54 -1.26 6.37
C ARG A 73 13.00 -1.65 6.63
N SER A 74 13.93 -0.70 6.70
CA SER A 74 15.35 -1.02 6.93
C SER A 74 15.59 -1.70 8.28
N ALA A 75 14.79 -1.39 9.30
CA ALA A 75 14.81 -2.10 10.59
C ALA A 75 14.39 -3.59 10.48
N GLY A 76 13.68 -3.98 9.42
CA GLY A 76 13.28 -5.36 9.13
C GLY A 76 14.27 -6.15 8.27
N ILE A 77 15.16 -5.48 7.52
CA ILE A 77 16.11 -6.13 6.59
C ILE A 77 17.34 -6.73 7.32
N GLU A 78 17.62 -6.34 8.56
CA GLU A 78 18.76 -6.87 9.34
C GLU A 78 18.62 -8.34 9.82
N LYS A 79 17.57 -9.09 9.46
CA LYS A 79 17.31 -10.41 10.07
C LYS A 79 17.43 -11.67 9.22
N GLU A 80 17.69 -11.61 7.92
CA GLU A 80 17.89 -12.84 7.13
C GLU A 80 19.12 -12.74 6.23
N SER A 81 20.29 -13.02 6.81
CA SER A 81 21.47 -13.49 6.08
C SER A 81 21.60 -15.00 6.36
N PRO A 82 21.30 -15.90 5.41
CA PRO A 82 21.65 -17.30 5.57
C PRO A 82 23.13 -17.47 5.22
N ALA A 83 23.83 -18.14 6.13
CA ALA A 83 25.20 -18.62 6.00
C ALA A 83 25.34 -19.74 4.96
#